data_AF-A0A060WM24-F1
#
_entry.id   AF-A0A060WM24-F1
#
_cell.length_a   1.000
_cell.length_b   1.000
_cell.length_c   1.000
_cell.angle_alpha   90.00
_cell.angle_beta   90.00
_cell.angle_gamma   90.00
#
_symmetry.space_group_name_H-M   'P 1'
#
loop_
_entity.id
_entity.type
_entity.pdbx_description
1 polymer ?
#
loop_
_entity_poly.entity_id
_entity_poly.type
_entity_poly.pdbx_seq_one_letter_code
_entity_poly.pdbx_strand_id
1 'polypeptide(L)'
;MKKEKVLGEKVFYLTKLNLQGKMALPVTLEPGTALMGCGSLVSVSRSAGALSYRSTGDSSPEILLGLIYNATTGRLSAEVIQGSHFKNTASDKPPSGLFCCMKQFIGGQLYIMRDTYVKLTMLDSKGKEMSKCKTSVCRGQPNPTYKETFVFQVALFQLSEVSLVVSVYSRRSSMKARERVGWVSLGLNSTGEEQQAHWTQMKEAGGQQVCNWHALLES
;
A
#
# COMPACT_ATOMS: atom_id res chain seq x y z
N MET A 1 -21.92 -27.07 18.35
CA MET A 1 -22.15 -25.62 18.54
C MET A 1 -22.96 -25.08 17.37
N LYS A 2 -24.13 -24.48 17.63
CA LYS A 2 -24.96 -23.84 16.60
C LYS A 2 -24.29 -22.51 16.21
N LYS A 3 -23.99 -22.32 14.93
CA LYS A 3 -23.39 -21.09 14.40
C LYS A 3 -24.51 -20.09 14.10
N GLU A 4 -24.47 -18.91 14.71
CA GLU A 4 -25.38 -17.81 14.37
C GLU A 4 -25.02 -17.26 12.99
N LYS A 5 -26.04 -17.01 12.15
CA LYS A 5 -25.89 -16.58 10.76
C LYS A 5 -26.39 -15.16 10.63
N VAL A 6 -25.51 -14.24 10.23
CA VAL A 6 -25.89 -12.86 9.92
C VAL A 6 -26.77 -12.87 8.66
N LEU A 7 -27.92 -12.21 8.75
CA LEU A 7 -28.93 -12.17 7.68
C LEU A 7 -28.78 -10.95 6.75
N GLY A 8 -28.10 -9.89 7.20
CA GLY A 8 -27.85 -8.69 6.40
C GLY A 8 -27.25 -7.55 7.21
N GLU A 9 -26.82 -6.50 6.53
CA GLU A 9 -26.24 -5.28 7.09
C GLU A 9 -26.86 -4.03 6.47
N LYS A 10 -26.91 -2.93 7.23
CA LYS A 10 -27.30 -1.62 6.71
C LYS A 10 -26.50 -0.53 7.40
N VAL A 11 -25.89 0.35 6.62
CA VAL A 11 -25.09 1.47 7.12
C VAL A 11 -25.90 2.75 7.07
N PHE A 12 -25.93 3.50 8.18
CA PHE A 12 -26.57 4.81 8.26
C PHE A 12 -25.53 5.91 8.45
N TYR A 13 -25.70 7.01 7.73
CA TYR A 13 -24.87 8.20 7.89
C TYR A 13 -25.57 9.16 8.87
N LEU A 14 -25.01 9.32 10.07
CA LEU A 14 -25.57 10.16 11.13
C LEU A 14 -25.71 11.63 10.73
N THR A 15 -24.89 12.11 9.78
CA THR A 15 -24.98 13.46 9.20
C THR A 15 -26.26 13.68 8.40
N LYS A 16 -26.95 12.61 8.01
CA LYS A 16 -28.21 12.63 7.26
C LYS A 16 -29.41 12.25 8.11
N LEU A 17 -29.25 12.09 9.43
CA LEU A 17 -30.32 11.74 10.35
C LEU A 17 -30.63 12.94 11.26
N ASN A 18 -31.92 13.29 11.39
CA ASN A 18 -32.35 14.38 12.25
C ASN A 18 -32.42 13.93 13.72
N LEU A 19 -31.34 14.15 14.48
CA LEU A 19 -31.18 13.64 15.84
C LEU A 19 -32.02 14.37 16.90
N GLN A 20 -32.78 15.41 16.54
CA GLN A 20 -33.69 16.07 17.47
C GLN A 20 -35.05 15.37 17.49
N GLY A 21 -35.20 14.40 18.39
CA GLY A 21 -36.45 13.67 18.66
C GLY A 21 -36.27 12.15 18.64
N LYS A 22 -37.34 11.42 18.96
CA LYS A 22 -37.38 9.96 18.79
C LYS A 22 -37.72 9.64 17.32
N MET A 23 -36.78 9.02 16.61
CA MET A 23 -36.97 8.57 15.22
C MET A 23 -37.15 7.06 15.14
N ALA A 24 -38.05 6.61 14.26
CA ALA A 24 -38.20 5.22 13.87
C ALA A 24 -38.34 5.17 12.34
N LEU A 25 -37.36 4.59 11.66
CA LEU A 25 -37.37 4.40 10.20
C LEU A 25 -37.34 2.90 9.89
N PRO A 26 -38.20 2.40 8.98
CA PRO A 26 -38.13 1.03 8.51
C PRO A 26 -36.82 0.82 7.75
N VAL A 27 -36.08 -0.22 8.14
CA VAL A 27 -34.74 -0.51 7.61
C VAL A 27 -34.77 -1.79 6.77
N THR A 28 -34.55 -1.65 5.46
CA THR A 28 -34.29 -2.80 4.59
C THR A 28 -32.82 -3.19 4.73
N LEU A 29 -32.57 -4.41 5.20
CA LEU A 29 -31.22 -4.98 5.33
C LEU A 29 -30.69 -5.39 3.96
N GLU A 30 -29.44 -5.06 3.66
CA GLU A 30 -28.75 -5.55 2.46
C GLU A 30 -28.10 -6.90 2.79
N PRO A 31 -28.12 -7.92 1.91
CA PRO A 31 -27.47 -9.20 2.18
C PRO A 31 -25.95 -9.01 2.38
N GLY A 32 -25.46 -9.34 3.58
CA GLY A 32 -24.03 -9.23 3.91
C GLY A 32 -23.22 -10.14 3.00
N THR A 33 -22.24 -9.58 2.30
CA THR A 33 -21.35 -10.38 1.44
C THR A 33 -20.57 -11.35 2.33
N ALA A 34 -20.83 -12.65 2.14
CA ALA A 34 -20.20 -13.70 2.92
C ALA A 34 -18.71 -13.81 2.57
N LEU A 35 -17.86 -13.05 3.26
CA LEU A 35 -16.44 -13.35 3.37
C LEU A 35 -16.27 -14.56 4.28
N MET A 36 -16.21 -15.73 3.66
CA MET A 36 -15.97 -16.98 4.36
C MET A 36 -14.50 -17.08 4.79
N GLY A 37 -14.24 -16.79 6.06
CA GLY A 37 -13.23 -17.49 6.86
C GLY A 37 -11.95 -16.74 7.22
N CYS A 38 -11.92 -16.17 8.43
CA CYS A 38 -10.99 -16.61 9.49
C CYS A 38 -11.49 -16.07 10.82
N GLY A 39 -11.71 -16.95 11.79
CA GLY A 39 -12.16 -16.56 13.12
C GLY A 39 -11.06 -15.85 13.90
N SER A 40 -11.42 -14.78 14.59
CA SER A 40 -10.80 -14.47 15.87
C SER A 40 -11.80 -13.75 16.75
N LEU A 41 -11.88 -14.23 17.98
CA LEU A 41 -12.68 -13.70 19.07
C LEU A 41 -12.36 -12.22 19.29
N VAL A 42 -13.40 -11.47 19.67
CA VAL A 42 -13.24 -10.17 20.32
C VAL A 42 -12.13 -10.25 21.38
N SER A 43 -11.04 -9.55 21.15
CA SER A 43 -10.07 -9.19 22.18
C SER A 43 -10.08 -7.68 22.29
N VAL A 44 -10.65 -7.20 23.40
CA VAL A 44 -10.54 -5.81 23.83
C VAL A 44 -9.09 -5.57 24.23
N SER A 45 -8.33 -4.86 23.38
CA SER A 45 -7.07 -4.25 23.79
C SER A 45 -7.08 -2.77 23.42
N ARG A 46 -6.81 -1.98 24.45
CA ARG A 46 -6.80 -0.52 24.46
C ARG A 46 -5.65 0.02 23.61
N SER A 47 -5.96 1.07 22.83
CA SER A 47 -5.09 2.18 22.39
C SER A 47 -3.74 1.88 21.70
N ALA A 48 -3.64 2.20 20.40
CA ALA A 48 -2.76 3.25 19.83
C ALA A 48 -2.69 3.12 18.30
N GLY A 49 -2.93 4.22 17.58
CA GLY A 49 -2.70 4.34 16.13
C GLY A 49 -3.97 4.34 15.29
N ALA A 50 -4.50 5.53 15.00
CA ALA A 50 -5.58 5.73 14.04
C ALA A 50 -5.09 5.37 12.63
N LEU A 51 -5.38 4.16 12.15
CA LEU A 51 -5.24 3.80 10.75
C LEU A 51 -6.56 4.17 10.05
N SER A 52 -6.54 5.27 9.28
CA SER A 52 -7.66 5.67 8.44
C SER A 52 -7.79 4.67 7.28
N TYR A 53 -8.79 3.82 7.33
CA TYR A 53 -9.27 3.13 6.14
C TYR A 53 -10.04 4.18 5.31
N ARG A 54 -9.50 4.60 4.16
CA ARG A 54 -10.31 5.27 3.14
C ARG A 54 -10.76 4.19 2.15
N SER A 55 -12.06 3.92 2.17
CA SER A 55 -12.72 3.10 1.15
C SER A 55 -13.36 4.05 0.14
N THR A 56 -12.75 4.19 -1.03
CA THR A 56 -13.38 4.75 -2.24
C THR A 56 -13.06 3.83 -3.39
N GLY A 57 -14.11 3.46 -4.14
CA GLY A 57 -14.03 2.57 -5.29
C GLY A 57 -13.03 3.06 -6.34
N ASP A 58 -12.48 2.08 -7.06
CA ASP A 58 -11.31 2.17 -7.94
C ASP A 58 -10.00 2.32 -7.16
N SER A 59 -9.56 1.22 -6.55
CA SER A 59 -8.41 1.20 -5.66
C SER A 59 -7.11 1.44 -6.43
N SER A 60 -6.61 2.68 -6.38
CA SER A 60 -5.27 3.02 -6.84
C SER A 60 -4.23 2.13 -6.13
N PRO A 61 -3.18 1.69 -6.82
CA PRO A 61 -2.13 0.90 -6.19
C PRO A 61 -1.42 1.73 -5.12
N GLU A 62 -1.23 1.20 -3.91
CA GLU A 62 -0.64 1.92 -2.77
C GLU A 62 0.55 1.17 -2.17
N ILE A 63 1.47 1.91 -1.57
CA ILE A 63 2.63 1.35 -0.87
C ILE A 63 2.81 1.99 0.51
N LEU A 64 3.08 1.17 1.51
CA LEU A 64 3.43 1.58 2.87
C LEU A 64 4.95 1.67 2.99
N LEU A 65 5.43 2.88 3.27
CA LEU A 65 6.84 3.17 3.44
C LEU A 65 7.11 3.67 4.86
N GLY A 66 8.18 3.18 5.44
CA GLY A 66 8.76 3.70 6.68
C GLY A 66 10.03 4.47 6.39
N LEU A 67 10.17 5.70 6.89
CA LEU A 67 11.37 6.51 6.75
C LEU A 67 11.95 6.89 8.11
N ILE A 68 13.28 6.80 8.22
CA ILE A 68 14.05 7.23 9.40
C ILE A 68 15.27 7.99 8.89
N TYR A 69 15.56 9.15 9.47
CA TYR A 69 16.81 9.83 9.23
C TYR A 69 17.57 10.13 10.51
N ASN A 70 18.86 9.80 10.50
CA ASN A 70 19.77 10.13 11.57
C ASN A 70 20.75 11.21 11.08
N ALA A 71 20.53 12.45 11.52
CA ALA A 71 21.33 13.61 11.12
C ALA A 71 22.79 13.54 11.58
N THR A 72 23.07 12.90 12.72
CA THR A 72 24.43 12.74 13.25
C THR A 72 25.28 11.82 12.37
N THR A 73 24.68 10.76 11.83
CA THR A 73 25.38 9.76 11.00
C THR A 73 25.19 9.97 9.50
N GLY A 74 24.28 10.85 9.10
CA GLY A 74 23.88 11.05 7.70
C GLY A 74 23.23 9.81 7.08
N ARG A 75 22.54 8.98 7.89
CA ARG A 75 21.92 7.74 7.42
C ARG A 75 20.42 7.94 7.24
N LEU A 76 19.96 7.83 5.99
CA LEU A 76 18.54 7.75 5.63
C LEU A 76 18.17 6.28 5.45
N SER A 77 17.28 5.76 6.28
CA SER A 77 16.75 4.40 6.16
C SER A 77 15.34 4.46 5.58
N ALA A 78 15.09 3.68 4.54
CA ALA A 78 13.78 3.51 3.92
C ALA A 78 13.36 2.04 4.01
N GLU A 79 12.30 1.78 4.76
CA GLU A 79 11.66 0.48 4.89
C GLU A 79 10.49 0.36 3.90
N VAL A 80 10.52 -0.68 3.08
CA VAL A 80 9.38 -1.10 2.28
C VAL A 80 8.61 -2.14 3.08
N ILE A 81 7.41 -1.78 3.54
CA ILE A 81 6.66 -2.64 4.48
C ILE A 81 5.68 -3.52 3.69
N GLN A 82 4.75 -2.89 2.98
CA GLN A 82 3.64 -3.59 2.34
C GLN A 82 3.13 -2.83 1.11
N GLY A 83 2.69 -3.57 0.10
CA GLY A 83 1.89 -3.05 -1.01
C GLY A 83 0.42 -3.40 -0.87
N SER A 84 -0.45 -2.57 -1.41
CA SER A 84 -1.89 -2.82 -1.51
C SER A 84 -2.39 -2.50 -2.92
N HIS A 85 -3.43 -3.21 -3.36
CA HIS A 85 -4.16 -2.91 -4.60
C HIS A 85 -3.29 -2.86 -5.87
N PHE A 86 -2.19 -3.62 -5.94
CA PHE A 86 -1.39 -3.73 -7.16
C PHE A 86 -2.21 -4.42 -8.25
N LYS A 87 -2.79 -3.62 -9.18
CA LYS A 87 -3.84 -4.01 -10.13
C LYS A 87 -3.76 -5.48 -10.57
N ASN A 88 -4.70 -6.26 -10.04
CA ASN A 88 -5.03 -7.62 -10.44
C ASN A 88 -6.23 -7.61 -11.40
N THR A 89 -6.29 -6.65 -12.32
CA THR A 89 -7.25 -6.72 -13.42
C THR A 89 -6.67 -7.67 -14.45
N ALA A 90 -7.25 -8.86 -14.52
CA ALA A 90 -7.27 -9.59 -15.76
C ALA A 90 -7.86 -8.63 -16.80
N SER A 91 -7.08 -8.22 -17.80
CA SER A 91 -7.72 -7.97 -19.06
C SER A 91 -8.35 -9.30 -19.46
N ASP A 92 -9.64 -9.28 -19.77
CA ASP A 92 -10.52 -10.43 -20.08
C ASP A 92 -10.09 -11.29 -21.29
N LYS A 93 -8.83 -11.20 -21.71
CA LYS A 93 -8.26 -12.05 -22.75
C LYS A 93 -7.25 -13.01 -22.13
N PRO A 94 -7.59 -14.31 -22.00
CA PRO A 94 -6.57 -15.30 -21.69
C PRO A 94 -5.52 -15.24 -22.80
N PRO A 95 -4.22 -15.08 -22.50
CA PRO A 95 -3.21 -15.32 -23.49
C PRO A 95 -3.32 -16.78 -23.90
N SER A 96 -3.62 -17.00 -25.18
CA SER A 96 -3.46 -18.26 -25.88
C SER A 96 -1.99 -18.68 -25.78
N GLY A 97 -1.64 -19.39 -24.71
CA GLY A 97 -0.25 -19.70 -24.44
C GLY A 97 -0.06 -20.16 -23.00
N LEU A 98 0.05 -21.47 -22.87
CA LEU A 98 0.32 -22.26 -21.68
C LEU A 98 1.23 -21.61 -20.60
N PHE A 99 0.79 -21.79 -19.36
CA PHE A 99 1.58 -21.89 -18.11
C PHE A 99 2.47 -20.70 -17.74
N CYS A 100 1.99 -19.85 -16.80
CA CYS A 100 2.90 -19.04 -15.99
C CYS A 100 2.30 -18.51 -14.68
N CYS A 101 1.01 -18.21 -14.60
CA CYS A 101 0.44 -17.64 -13.38
C CYS A 101 -0.17 -18.78 -12.57
N MET A 102 0.33 -19.03 -11.34
CA MET A 102 -0.41 -19.86 -10.40
C MET A 102 -1.80 -19.25 -10.24
N LYS A 103 -2.79 -19.93 -10.81
CA LYS A 103 -4.20 -19.56 -10.72
C LYS A 103 -4.67 -20.02 -9.34
N GLN A 104 -4.59 -19.15 -8.33
CA GLN A 104 -5.24 -19.46 -7.07
C GLN A 104 -6.74 -19.17 -7.22
N PHE A 105 -7.55 -20.22 -7.16
CA PHE A 105 -9.00 -20.10 -6.98
C PHE A 105 -9.25 -19.88 -5.49
N ILE A 106 -9.44 -18.63 -5.07
CA ILE A 106 -9.90 -18.31 -3.72
C ILE A 106 -11.32 -17.75 -3.87
N GLY A 107 -12.31 -18.41 -3.29
CA GLY A 107 -13.69 -17.91 -3.25
C GLY A 107 -14.41 -17.80 -4.60
N GLY A 108 -14.00 -18.58 -5.61
CA GLY A 108 -14.60 -18.55 -6.95
C GLY A 108 -14.01 -17.50 -7.90
N GLN A 109 -13.10 -16.65 -7.44
CA GLN A 109 -12.42 -15.65 -8.25
C GLN A 109 -11.03 -16.13 -8.68
N LEU A 110 -10.70 -15.92 -9.96
CA LEU A 110 -9.40 -16.24 -10.52
C LEU A 110 -8.38 -15.12 -10.21
N TYR A 111 -7.39 -15.37 -9.36
CA TYR A 111 -6.30 -14.41 -9.12
C TYR A 111 -5.12 -14.71 -10.06
N ILE A 112 -4.70 -13.71 -10.85
CA ILE A 112 -3.46 -13.78 -11.61
C ILE A 112 -2.34 -13.34 -10.68
N MET A 113 -1.67 -14.33 -10.09
CA MET A 113 -0.52 -14.11 -9.24
C MET A 113 0.63 -13.53 -10.05
N ARG A 114 0.95 -12.25 -9.81
CA ARG A 114 2.10 -11.57 -10.39
C ARG A 114 3.21 -11.47 -9.35
N ASP A 115 4.44 -11.69 -9.79
CA ASP A 115 5.63 -11.49 -8.98
C ASP A 115 5.92 -10.00 -8.91
N THR A 116 6.02 -9.44 -7.71
CA THR A 116 6.23 -8.01 -7.50
C THR A 116 7.55 -7.74 -6.77
N TYR A 117 8.20 -6.64 -7.12
CA TYR A 117 9.34 -6.13 -6.37
C TYR A 117 9.37 -4.61 -6.46
N VAL A 118 10.00 -3.98 -5.47
CA VAL A 118 10.11 -2.53 -5.37
C VAL A 118 11.55 -2.12 -5.66
N LYS A 119 11.75 -1.15 -6.55
CA LYS A 119 13.03 -0.49 -6.78
C LYS A 119 13.02 0.86 -6.06
N LEU A 120 14.02 1.10 -5.23
CA LEU A 120 14.26 2.39 -4.59
C LEU A 120 15.44 3.03 -5.32
N THR A 121 15.29 4.30 -5.69
CA THR A 121 16.32 5.06 -6.40
C THR A 121 16.46 6.42 -5.73
N MET A 122 17.65 6.72 -5.20
CA MET A 122 17.97 8.04 -4.67
C MET A 122 18.49 8.90 -5.82
N LEU A 123 17.90 10.07 -6.00
CA LEU A 123 18.26 11.06 -7.01
C LEU A 123 18.82 12.32 -6.34
N ASP A 124 19.80 12.93 -6.98
CA ASP A 124 20.33 14.26 -6.65
C ASP A 124 19.41 15.37 -7.21
N SER A 125 19.68 16.62 -6.87
CA SER A 125 19.00 17.85 -7.35
C SER A 125 18.90 17.95 -8.87
N LYS A 126 19.86 17.36 -9.58
CA LYS A 126 19.92 17.30 -11.06
C LYS A 126 19.20 16.09 -11.65
N GLY A 127 18.50 15.29 -10.83
CA GLY A 127 17.86 14.04 -11.24
C GLY A 127 18.83 12.88 -11.49
N LYS A 128 20.10 13.02 -11.10
CA LYS A 128 21.13 11.98 -11.28
C LYS A 128 20.96 10.86 -10.24
N GLU A 129 20.94 9.60 -10.70
CA GLU A 129 20.91 8.43 -9.80
C GLU A 129 22.20 8.37 -8.95
N MET A 130 22.05 8.51 -7.64
CA MET A 130 23.13 8.39 -6.66
C MET A 130 23.26 6.93 -6.18
N SER A 131 22.13 6.30 -5.89
CA SER A 131 22.08 4.92 -5.40
C SER A 131 20.78 4.26 -5.81
N LYS A 132 20.84 2.94 -5.98
CA LYS A 132 19.66 2.12 -6.26
C LYS A 132 19.68 0.84 -5.43
N CYS A 133 18.51 0.49 -4.90
CA CYS A 133 18.28 -0.77 -4.20
C CYS A 133 17.00 -1.41 -4.75
N LYS A 134 16.85 -2.72 -4.52
CA LYS A 134 15.66 -3.47 -4.91
C LYS A 134 15.32 -4.44 -3.80
N THR A 135 14.03 -4.64 -3.57
CA THR A 135 13.55 -5.68 -2.66
C THR A 135 13.73 -7.06 -3.26
N SER A 136 13.58 -8.08 -2.40
CA SER A 136 13.24 -9.41 -2.86
C SER A 136 11.92 -9.42 -3.65
N VAL A 137 11.73 -10.49 -4.43
CA VAL A 137 10.54 -10.65 -5.26
C VAL A 137 9.47 -11.37 -4.44
N CYS A 138 8.36 -10.69 -4.16
CA CYS A 138 7.18 -11.27 -3.53
C CYS A 138 6.31 -11.95 -4.60
N ARG A 139 6.11 -13.26 -4.47
CA ARG A 139 5.38 -14.07 -5.44
C ARG A 139 3.93 -14.27 -5.04
N GLY A 140 3.01 -13.93 -5.94
CA GLY A 140 1.61 -14.34 -5.85
C GLY A 140 0.86 -13.90 -4.59
N GLN A 141 1.13 -12.68 -4.12
CA GLN A 141 0.38 -12.06 -3.03
C GLN A 141 -0.33 -10.81 -3.57
N PRO A 142 -1.67 -10.67 -3.42
CA PRO A 142 -2.38 -9.46 -3.82
C PRO A 142 -1.96 -8.25 -2.97
N ASN A 143 -1.56 -8.49 -1.73
CA ASN A 143 -0.99 -7.52 -0.80
C ASN A 143 0.41 -7.99 -0.37
N PRO A 144 1.45 -7.76 -1.19
CA PRO A 144 2.80 -8.25 -0.90
C PRO A 144 3.37 -7.55 0.34
N THR A 145 3.89 -8.34 1.27
CA THR A 145 4.64 -7.85 2.44
C THR A 145 6.13 -8.03 2.18
N TYR A 146 6.89 -6.94 2.19
CA TYR A 146 8.34 -6.94 1.95
C TYR A 146 9.10 -6.90 3.28
N LYS A 147 8.80 -5.92 4.14
CA LYS A 147 9.52 -5.66 5.41
C LYS A 147 11.03 -5.60 5.23
N GLU A 148 11.47 -4.90 4.20
CA GLU A 148 12.88 -4.74 3.85
C GLU A 148 13.34 -3.30 4.02
N THR A 149 14.42 -3.10 4.75
CA THR A 149 15.00 -1.77 5.03
C THR A 149 16.28 -1.54 4.23
N PHE A 150 16.35 -0.39 3.57
CA PHE A 150 17.49 0.06 2.78
C PHE A 150 18.09 1.31 3.40
N VAL A 151 19.41 1.39 3.47
CA VAL A 151 20.12 2.52 4.04
C VAL A 151 20.87 3.29 2.95
N PHE A 152 20.68 4.60 2.93
CA PHE A 152 21.32 5.54 2.02
C PHE A 152 22.16 6.52 2.83
N GLN A 153 23.37 6.82 2.34
CA GLN A 153 24.25 7.80 2.95
C GLN A 153 23.95 9.19 2.35
N VAL A 154 23.31 10.05 3.13
CA VAL A 154 22.87 11.40 2.73
C VAL A 154 23.21 12.39 3.83
N ALA A 155 24.08 13.35 3.54
CA ALA A 155 24.44 14.39 4.49
C ALA A 155 23.25 15.35 4.73
N LEU A 156 23.19 15.96 5.92
CA LEU A 156 22.06 16.81 6.32
C LEU A 156 21.80 17.95 5.33
N PHE A 157 22.86 18.59 4.83
CA PHE A 157 22.76 19.68 3.86
C PHE A 157 22.28 19.21 2.47
N GLN A 158 22.46 17.93 2.14
CA GLN A 158 21.97 17.33 0.89
C GLN A 158 20.54 16.84 1.01
N LEU A 159 20.03 16.62 2.23
CA LEU A 159 18.72 16.01 2.45
C LEU A 159 17.55 16.83 1.86
N SER A 160 17.73 18.15 1.72
CA SER A 160 16.76 19.03 1.05
C SER A 160 16.82 18.98 -0.48
N GLU A 161 17.91 18.46 -1.03
CA GLU A 161 18.20 18.45 -2.47
C GLU A 161 18.03 17.07 -3.11
N VAL A 162 17.87 16.02 -2.31
CA VAL A 162 17.67 14.66 -2.80
C VAL A 162 16.20 14.29 -2.94
N SER A 163 15.93 13.32 -3.81
CA SER A 163 14.61 12.70 -3.96
C SER A 163 14.72 11.18 -3.89
N LEU A 164 13.87 10.56 -3.09
CA LEU A 164 13.66 9.11 -3.04
C LEU A 164 12.54 8.72 -4.00
N VAL A 165 12.89 8.07 -5.10
CA VAL A 165 11.92 7.50 -6.04
C VAL A 165 11.73 6.02 -5.74
N VAL A 166 10.48 5.65 -5.46
CA VAL A 166 10.05 4.28 -5.20
C VAL A 166 9.20 3.81 -6.38
N SER A 167 9.62 2.76 -7.05
CA SER A 167 8.94 2.21 -8.24
C SER A 167 8.59 0.75 -8.03
N VAL A 168 7.32 0.40 -8.19
CA VAL A 168 6.84 -0.96 -8.09
C VAL A 168 6.83 -1.59 -9.48
N TYR A 169 7.45 -2.77 -9.57
CA TYR A 169 7.50 -3.56 -10.79
C TYR A 169 6.76 -4.87 -10.60
N SER A 170 6.09 -5.29 -11.66
CA SER A 170 5.34 -6.52 -11.74
C SER A 170 5.84 -7.36 -12.90
N ARG A 171 6.03 -8.64 -12.65
CA ARG A 171 6.46 -9.63 -13.63
C ARG A 171 5.37 -10.68 -13.80
N ARG A 172 4.80 -10.72 -15.01
CA ARG A 172 3.82 -11.74 -15.41
C ARG A 172 4.44 -13.10 -15.72
N SER A 173 5.69 -13.12 -16.19
CA SER A 173 6.42 -14.35 -16.55
C SER A 173 7.93 -14.17 -16.53
N SER A 174 8.67 -15.25 -16.32
CA SER A 174 10.13 -15.27 -16.48
C SER A 174 10.56 -14.80 -17.88
N MET A 175 9.73 -15.03 -18.91
CA MET A 175 10.06 -14.71 -20.30
C MET A 175 9.53 -13.36 -20.79
N LYS A 176 8.63 -12.69 -20.05
CA LYS A 176 8.08 -11.38 -20.44
C LYS A 176 8.82 -10.22 -19.77
N ALA A 177 8.82 -9.08 -20.47
CA ALA A 177 9.32 -7.82 -19.94
C ALA A 177 8.61 -7.45 -18.62
N ARG A 178 9.34 -6.74 -17.77
CA ARG A 178 8.83 -6.26 -16.48
C ARG A 178 8.01 -5.01 -16.72
N GLU A 179 6.82 -4.97 -16.16
CA GLU A 179 5.92 -3.83 -16.27
C GLU A 179 6.01 -3.00 -15.00
N ARG A 180 6.14 -1.69 -15.12
CA ARG A 180 6.06 -0.79 -13.96
C ARG A 180 4.58 -0.67 -13.60
N VAL A 181 4.23 -1.05 -12.36
CA VAL A 181 2.85 -0.92 -11.84
C VAL A 181 2.56 0.54 -11.52
N GLY A 182 3.53 1.20 -10.89
CA GLY A 182 3.44 2.61 -10.55
C GLY A 182 4.67 3.06 -9.78
N TRP A 183 4.70 4.34 -9.45
CA TRP A 183 5.82 4.94 -8.75
C TRP A 183 5.38 6.14 -7.91
N VAL A 184 6.23 6.51 -6.95
CA VAL A 184 6.06 7.67 -6.08
C VAL A 184 7.44 8.29 -5.83
N SER A 185 7.50 9.60 -5.64
CA SER A 185 8.73 10.32 -5.28
C SER A 185 8.52 11.12 -4.00
N LEU A 186 9.50 11.09 -3.09
CA LEU A 186 9.52 11.83 -1.83
C LEU A 186 10.80 12.65 -1.74
N GLY A 187 10.74 13.90 -1.28
CA GLY A 187 11.91 14.78 -1.12
C GLY A 187 11.81 16.04 -1.98
N LEU A 188 12.90 16.44 -2.65
CA LEU A 188 12.92 17.66 -3.46
C LEU A 188 11.84 17.64 -4.57
N ASN A 189 11.70 16.52 -5.27
CA ASN A 189 10.73 16.32 -6.34
C ASN A 189 9.58 15.42 -5.88
N SER A 190 8.94 15.77 -4.77
CA SER A 190 7.77 15.04 -4.26
C SER A 190 6.62 15.05 -5.27
N THR A 191 5.95 13.91 -5.46
CA THR A 191 4.82 13.77 -6.40
C THR A 191 3.53 14.45 -5.93
N GLY A 192 3.42 14.77 -4.64
CA GLY A 192 2.25 15.37 -4.03
C GLY A 192 2.53 15.86 -2.61
N GLU A 193 1.52 16.52 -2.03
CA GLU A 193 1.61 17.12 -0.70
C GLU A 193 1.83 16.06 0.39
N GLU A 194 1.19 14.89 0.29
CA GLU A 194 1.34 13.79 1.26
C GLU A 194 2.79 13.26 1.30
N GLN A 195 3.45 13.17 0.15
CA GLN A 195 4.85 12.74 0.08
C GLN A 195 5.78 13.78 0.69
N GLN A 196 5.51 15.07 0.44
CA GLN A 196 6.27 16.17 1.02
C GLN A 196 6.09 16.25 2.54
N ALA A 197 4.87 16.05 3.02
CA ALA A 197 4.54 16.00 4.45
C ALA A 197 5.27 14.84 5.12
N HIS A 198 5.24 13.63 4.54
CA HIS A 198 5.98 12.49 5.07
C HIS A 198 7.50 12.73 5.12
N TRP A 199 8.09 13.33 4.08
CA TRP A 199 9.50 13.68 4.07
C TRP A 199 9.84 14.71 5.16
N THR A 200 8.98 15.69 5.37
CA THR A 200 9.16 16.73 6.39
C THR A 200 9.04 16.15 7.79
N GLN A 201 8.01 15.34 8.05
CA GLN A 201 7.83 14.62 9.32
C GLN A 201 9.05 13.76 9.64
N MET A 202 9.61 13.04 8.65
CA MET A 202 10.81 12.23 8.86
C MET A 202 12.03 13.08 9.27
N LYS A 203 12.20 14.28 8.71
CA LYS A 203 13.29 15.20 9.12
C LYS A 203 13.13 15.68 10.56
N GLU A 204 11.89 15.94 10.97
CA GLU A 204 11.54 16.46 12.29
C GLU A 204 11.49 15.35 13.37
N ALA A 205 11.30 14.10 12.97
CA ALA A 205 11.18 12.94 13.86
C ALA A 205 12.47 12.58 14.63
N GLY A 206 13.60 13.24 14.33
CA GLY A 206 14.82 13.13 15.14
C GLY A 206 15.39 11.71 15.28
N GLY A 207 15.24 10.88 14.24
CA GLY A 207 15.67 9.47 14.26
C GLY A 207 14.57 8.48 14.64
N GLN A 208 13.34 8.93 14.89
CA GLN A 208 12.17 8.04 14.95
C GLN A 208 11.67 7.68 13.56
N GLN A 209 11.06 6.51 13.45
CA GLN A 209 10.46 6.04 12.22
C GLN A 209 9.08 6.63 12.00
N VAL A 210 8.88 7.21 10.82
CA VAL A 210 7.58 7.66 10.34
C VAL A 210 7.12 6.70 9.25
N CYS A 211 5.89 6.22 9.34
CA CYS A 211 5.31 5.30 8.36
C CYS A 211 4.06 5.90 7.75
N ASN A 212 3.98 5.96 6.42
CA ASN A 212 2.81 6.46 5.71
C ASN A 212 2.52 5.64 4.45
N TRP A 213 1.22 5.55 4.12
CA TRP A 213 0.76 5.02 2.84
C TRP A 213 0.90 6.07 1.76
N HIS A 214 1.24 5.62 0.56
CA HIS A 214 1.32 6.46 -0.62
C HIS A 214 0.64 5.79 -1.81
N ALA A 215 -0.28 6.51 -2.44
CA ALA A 215 -0.79 6.15 -3.75
C ALA A 215 0.33 6.23 -4.79
N LEU A 216 0.46 5.18 -5.59
CA LEU A 216 1.38 5.09 -6.71
C LEU A 216 0.74 5.71 -7.94
N LEU A 217 1.50 6.55 -8.64
CA LEU A 217 1.11 7.09 -9.92
C LEU A 217 1.23 6.00 -11.00
N GLU A 218 0.19 5.87 -11.83
CA GLU A 218 0.20 4.97 -12.99
C GLU A 218 1.14 5.50 -14.08
N SER A 219 1.70 4.57 -14.88
CA SER A 219 2.63 4.87 -15.97
C SER A 219 2.05 4.54 -17.32
#